data_AF-A0A1C3ZX65-F1
#
_entry.id   AF-A0A1C3ZX65-F1
#
_cell.length_a   1.000
_cell.length_b   1.000
_cell.length_c   1.000
_cell.angle_alpha   90.00
_cell.angle_beta   90.00
_cell.angle_gamma   90.00
#
_symmetry.space_group_name_H-M   'P 1'
#
loop_
_entity.id
_entity.type
_entity.pdbx_description
1 polymer ?
#
loop_
_entity_poly.entity_id
_entity_poly.type
_entity_poly.pdbx_seq_one_letter_code
_entity_poly.pdbx_strand_id
1 'polypeptide(L)'
;MNSNDNRGMEDILIACVDDLKRFLDAINSVYPETKIQLSIIHMVRNNLKFVSWNNYKALTRDLKPIYQASTQELALQTLTHFQKV
;
A
#
# COMPACT_ATOMS: atom_id res chain seq x y z
N MET A 1 -28.05 -2.81 3.52
CA MET A 1 -27.38 -3.75 4.44
C MET A 1 -26.06 -4.12 3.80
N ASN A 2 -24.94 -3.75 4.44
CA ASN A 2 -23.62 -4.10 3.93
C ASN A 2 -23.32 -5.56 4.32
N SER A 3 -22.67 -6.30 3.44
CA SER A 3 -22.45 -7.75 3.61
C SER A 3 -21.54 -8.11 4.81
N ASN A 4 -20.79 -7.16 5.36
CA ASN A 4 -19.94 -7.38 6.52
C ASN A 4 -20.68 -7.27 7.86
N ASP A 5 -21.69 -6.40 7.97
CA ASP A 5 -22.50 -6.22 9.19
C ASP A 5 -23.26 -7.52 9.52
N ASN A 6 -23.69 -8.25 8.49
CA ASN A 6 -24.34 -9.56 8.64
C ASN A 6 -23.41 -10.67 9.16
N ARG A 7 -22.11 -10.41 9.34
CA ARG A 7 -21.13 -11.36 9.86
C ARG A 7 -20.55 -10.96 11.23
N GLY A 8 -21.08 -9.90 11.86
CA GLY A 8 -20.67 -9.47 13.20
C GLY A 8 -19.34 -8.72 13.24
N MET A 9 -18.92 -8.09 12.13
CA MET A 9 -17.76 -7.19 12.16
C MET A 9 -18.15 -5.84 12.74
N GLU A 10 -17.56 -5.50 13.88
CA GLU A 10 -17.88 -4.27 14.63
C GLU A 10 -17.03 -3.08 14.17
N ASP A 11 -15.74 -3.29 13.90
CA ASP A 11 -14.82 -2.20 13.56
C ASP A 11 -13.64 -2.67 12.69
N ILE A 12 -13.06 -1.72 11.94
CA ILE A 12 -11.86 -1.89 11.13
C ILE A 12 -10.89 -0.77 11.51
N LEU A 13 -9.78 -1.12 12.19
CA LEU A 13 -8.79 -0.12 12.59
C LEU A 13 -7.96 0.39 11.41
N ILE A 14 -7.59 -0.51 10.50
CA ILE A 14 -6.75 -0.21 9.34
C ILE A 14 -7.26 -0.98 8.12
N ALA A 15 -7.50 -0.29 7.02
CA ALA A 15 -7.80 -0.89 5.72
C ALA A 15 -6.68 -0.60 4.72
N CYS A 16 -6.04 -1.65 4.23
CA CYS A 16 -5.03 -1.57 3.17
C CYS A 16 -5.69 -1.84 1.82
N VAL A 17 -5.87 -0.81 1.01
CA VAL A 17 -6.62 -0.90 -0.26
C VAL A 17 -5.79 -0.46 -1.46
N ASP A 18 -6.16 -0.91 -2.64
CA ASP A 18 -5.71 -0.32 -3.89
C ASP A 18 -6.37 1.05 -4.13
N ASP A 19 -5.86 1.83 -5.09
CA ASP A 19 -6.32 3.20 -5.40
C ASP A 19 -7.69 3.21 -6.11
N LEU A 20 -8.71 2.67 -5.45
CA LEU A 20 -10.09 2.61 -5.90
C LEU A 20 -10.90 3.63 -5.12
N LYS A 21 -11.02 4.86 -5.65
CA LYS A 21 -11.74 5.98 -5.01
C LYS A 21 -13.10 5.60 -4.42
N ARG A 22 -13.94 4.93 -5.21
CA ARG A 22 -15.30 4.53 -4.76
C ARG A 22 -15.27 3.54 -3.60
N PHE A 23 -14.21 2.75 -3.48
CA PHE A 23 -14.05 1.80 -2.39
C PHE A 23 -13.62 2.52 -1.11
N LEU A 24 -12.74 3.52 -1.21
CA LEU A 24 -12.40 4.41 -0.10
C LEU A 24 -13.65 5.09 0.48
N ASP A 25 -14.49 5.65 -0.39
CA ASP A 25 -15.74 6.30 -0.01
C ASP A 25 -16.69 5.33 0.70
N ALA A 26 -16.79 4.10 0.21
CA ALA A 26 -17.62 3.06 0.82
C ALA A 26 -17.12 2.65 2.22
N ILE A 27 -15.81 2.51 2.42
CA ILE A 27 -15.24 2.18 3.74
C ILE A 27 -15.51 3.32 4.72
N ASN A 28 -15.23 4.58 4.32
CA ASN A 28 -15.47 5.75 5.16
C ASN A 28 -16.95 5.93 5.54
N SER A 29 -17.86 5.50 4.67
CA SER A 29 -19.31 5.57 4.95
C SER A 29 -19.77 4.56 5.99
N VAL A 30 -19.06 3.45 6.20
CA VAL A 30 -19.47 2.35 7.09
C VAL A 30 -18.63 2.32 8.36
N TYR A 31 -17.33 2.56 8.24
CA TYR A 31 -16.36 2.53 9.32
C TYR A 31 -15.53 3.84 9.30
N PRO A 32 -16.10 4.98 9.73
CA PRO A 32 -15.49 6.30 9.59
C PRO A 32 -14.18 6.47 10.35
N GLU A 33 -13.95 5.68 11.40
CA GLU A 33 -12.71 5.69 12.19
C GLU A 33 -11.59 4.84 11.57
N THR A 34 -11.85 4.16 10.44
CA THR A 34 -10.84 3.32 9.77
C THR A 34 -9.70 4.18 9.23
N LYS A 35 -8.46 3.84 9.60
CA LYS A 35 -7.30 4.41 8.92
C LYS A 35 -7.09 3.71 7.58
N ILE A 36 -7.32 4.44 6.50
CA ILE A 36 -7.10 3.90 5.16
C ILE A 36 -5.66 4.14 4.72
N GLN A 37 -4.99 3.06 4.29
CA GLN A 37 -3.65 3.09 3.73
C GLN A 37 -3.63 2.49 2.32
N LEU A 38 -2.90 3.13 1.40
CA LEU A 38 -2.63 2.54 0.09
C LEU A 38 -1.74 1.30 0.26
N SER A 39 -2.16 0.20 -0.36
CA SER A 39 -1.48 -1.08 -0.25
C SER A 39 -0.17 -1.06 -1.02
N ILE A 40 0.94 -1.12 -0.28
CA ILE A 40 2.29 -1.20 -0.86
C ILE A 40 2.45 -2.42 -1.78
N ILE A 41 1.81 -3.55 -1.45
CA ILE A 41 1.87 -4.76 -2.26
C ILE A 41 1.26 -4.50 -3.64
N HIS A 42 0.09 -3.87 -3.69
CA HIS A 42 -0.55 -3.52 -4.95
C HIS A 42 0.27 -2.47 -5.72
N MET A 43 0.77 -1.44 -5.04
CA MET A 43 1.63 -0.42 -5.65
C MET A 43 2.87 -1.04 -6.30
N VAL A 44 3.62 -1.89 -5.56
CA VAL A 44 4.83 -2.54 -6.06
C VAL A 44 4.50 -3.46 -7.24
N ARG A 45 3.50 -4.34 -7.10
CA ARG A 45 3.10 -5.26 -8.19
C ARG A 45 2.64 -4.51 -9.45
N ASN A 46 1.90 -3.42 -9.29
CA ASN A 46 1.41 -2.62 -10.41
C ASN A 46 2.53 -1.89 -11.16
N ASN A 47 3.63 -1.52 -10.48
CA ASN A 47 4.79 -0.91 -11.11
C ASN A 47 5.73 -1.96 -11.74
N LEU A 48 5.92 -3.10 -11.09
CA LEU A 48 6.82 -4.15 -11.57
C LEU A 48 6.35 -4.82 -12.87
N LYS A 49 5.07 -4.70 -13.24
CA LYS A 49 4.55 -5.23 -14.51
C LYS A 49 5.19 -4.61 -15.75
N PHE A 50 5.79 -3.43 -15.61
CA PHE A 50 6.48 -2.72 -16.69
C PHE A 50 7.98 -2.99 -16.73
N VAL A 51 8.49 -3.82 -15.82
CA VAL A 51 9.93 -4.05 -15.65
C VAL A 51 10.31 -5.36 -16.34
N SER A 52 11.39 -5.32 -17.12
CA SER A 52 11.92 -6.53 -17.76
C SER A 52 12.39 -7.54 -16.70
N TRP A 53 12.30 -8.83 -17.02
CA TRP A 53 12.71 -9.90 -16.10
C TRP A 53 14.16 -9.76 -15.62
N ASN A 54 15.06 -9.29 -16.49
CA ASN A 54 16.47 -9.06 -16.17
C ASN A 54 16.66 -8.02 -15.06
N ASN A 55 15.78 -7.01 -15.00
CA ASN A 55 15.86 -5.93 -14.02
C ASN A 55 14.99 -6.17 -12.79
N TYR A 56 14.06 -7.13 -12.85
CA TYR A 56 13.08 -7.40 -11.78
C TYR A 56 13.75 -7.63 -10.42
N LYS A 57 14.77 -8.50 -10.37
CA LYS A 57 15.47 -8.84 -9.12
C LYS A 57 16.25 -7.67 -8.53
N ALA A 58 16.93 -6.90 -9.38
CA ALA A 58 17.69 -5.72 -8.93
C ALA A 58 16.73 -4.65 -8.39
N LEU A 59 15.68 -4.33 -9.15
CA LEU A 59 14.71 -3.31 -8.76
C LEU A 59 13.97 -3.65 -7.46
N THR A 60 13.53 -4.91 -7.31
CA THR A 60 12.86 -5.35 -6.07
C THR A 60 13.77 -5.36 -4.85
N ARG A 61 15.06 -5.68 -5.03
CA ARG A 61 16.08 -5.57 -3.98
C ARG A 61 16.25 -4.12 -3.55
N ASP A 62 16.33 -3.19 -4.49
CA ASP A 62 16.63 -1.78 -4.20
C ASP A 62 15.40 -1.02 -3.68
N LEU A 63 14.19 -1.49 -4.01
CA LEU A 63 12.93 -0.94 -3.49
C LEU A 63 12.64 -1.40 -2.04
N LYS A 64 13.10 -2.59 -1.64
CA LYS A 64 12.80 -3.19 -0.34
C LYS A 64 13.20 -2.34 0.88
N PRO A 65 14.38 -1.70 0.91
CA PRO A 65 14.79 -0.89 2.06
C PRO A 65 13.86 0.32 2.31
N ILE A 66 13.14 0.82 1.29
CA ILE A 66 12.25 1.97 1.43
C ILE A 66 11.13 1.67 2.43
N TYR A 67 10.49 0.51 2.30
CA TYR A 67 9.36 0.14 3.15
C TYR A 67 9.73 -0.68 4.38
N GLN A 68 10.99 -1.11 4.48
CA GLN A 68 11.53 -1.74 5.68
C GLN A 68 12.20 -0.74 6.63
N ALA A 69 12.32 0.53 6.23
CA ALA A 69 12.87 1.58 7.08
C ALA A 69 12.07 1.71 8.39
N SER A 70 12.79 1.89 9.50
CA SER A 70 12.19 1.98 10.84
C SER A 70 11.56 3.34 11.13
N THR A 71 11.84 4.36 10.32
CA THR A 71 11.24 5.69 10.43
C THR A 71 10.90 6.25 9.04
N GLN A 72 10.01 7.23 9.02
CA GLN A 72 9.62 7.91 7.78
C GLN A 72 10.80 8.66 7.15
N GLU A 73 11.69 9.24 7.95
CA GLU A 73 12.87 9.97 7.48
C GLU A 73 13.84 9.01 6.77
N LEU A 74 14.09 7.83 7.34
CA LEU A 74 14.92 6.80 6.73
C LEU A 74 14.30 6.27 5.43
N ALA A 75 12.97 6.10 5.41
CA ALA A 75 12.26 5.72 4.19
C ALA A 75 12.45 6.76 3.08
N LEU A 76 12.35 8.05 3.41
CA LEU A 76 12.52 9.16 2.46
C LEU A 76 13.95 9.29 1.96
N GLN A 77 14.94 9.10 2.83
CA GLN A 77 16.36 9.06 2.44
C GLN A 77 16.63 7.91 1.47
N THR A 78 16.11 6.72 1.78
CA THR A 78 16.26 5.53 0.93
C THR A 78 15.56 5.72 -0.41
N LEU A 79 14.36 6.31 -0.42
CA LEU A 79 13.63 6.64 -1.65
C LEU A 79 14.44 7.63 -2.52
N THR A 80 15.05 8.64 -1.90
CA THR A 80 15.91 9.61 -2.58
C THR A 80 17.16 8.93 -3.19
N HIS A 81 17.71 7.93 -2.51
CA HIS A 81 18.82 7.13 -3.04
C HIS A 81 18.36 6.27 -4.24
N PHE A 82 17.21 5.61 -4.12
CA PHE A 82 16.63 4.78 -5.18
C PHE A 82 16.38 5.56 -6.49
N GLN A 83 15.94 6.82 -6.41
CA GLN A 83 15.68 7.68 -7.59
C GLN A 83 16.94 8.09 -8.37
N LYS A 84 18.14 7.89 -7.81
CA LYS A 84 19.41 8.25 -8.46
C LYS A 84 20.07 7.07 -9.20
N VAL A 85 19.45 5.89 -9.12
CA VAL A 85 19.86 4.65 -9.81
C VAL A 85 19.16 4.57 -11.16
#